data_AF-A0A662KIB9-F1
#
_entry.id   AF-A0A662KIB9-F1
#
_cell.length_a   1.000
_cell.length_b   1.000
_cell.length_c   1.000
_cell.angle_alpha   90.00
_cell.angle_beta   90.00
_cell.angle_gamma   90.00
#
_symmetry.space_group_name_H-M   'P 1'
#
loop_
_entity.id
_entity.type
_entity.pdbx_description
1 polymer ?
#
loop_
_entity_poly.entity_id
_entity_poly.type
_entity_poly.pdbx_seq_one_letter_code
_entity_poly.pdbx_strand_id
1 'polypeptide(L)' 'MARVHRALTIAGSDSGGGAGIQADLKTFAALGVHGMSAITSVTAQNTVEVRAIHDILPEMVRT' A
#
# COMPACT_ATOMS: atom_id res chain seq x y z
N MET A 1 9.89 1.63 -26.80
CA MET A 1 9.79 1.94 -25.36
C MET A 1 10.37 0.78 -24.57
N ALA A 2 11.11 1.05 -23.49
CA ALA A 2 11.64 0.00 -22.62
C ALA A 2 10.50 -0.71 -21.87
N ARG A 3 10.67 -2.00 -21.56
CA ARG A 3 9.69 -2.80 -20.81
C ARG A 3 9.66 -2.32 -19.35
N VAL A 4 8.48 -1.91 -18.87
CA VAL A 4 8.28 -1.52 -17.46
C VAL A 4 7.97 -2.75 -16.62
N HIS A 5 8.73 -2.95 -15.53
CA HIS A 5 8.45 -4.02 -14.56
C HIS A 5 7.18 -3.71 -13.77
N ARG A 6 6.48 -4.76 -13.33
CA ARG A 6 5.27 -4.65 -12.49
C ARG A 6 5.54 -5.28 -11.14
N ALA A 7 5.09 -4.62 -10.07
CA ALA A 7 5.16 -5.16 -8.72
C ALA A 7 3.80 -4.97 -8.03
N LEU A 8 3.41 -5.97 -7.23
CA LEU A 8 2.20 -5.95 -6.41
C LEU A 8 2.62 -5.88 -4.95
N THR A 9 2.06 -4.92 -4.21
CA THR A 9 2.09 -4.92 -2.74
C THR A 9 0.75 -5.38 -2.19
N ILE A 10 0.80 -6.21 -1.14
CA ILE A 10 -0.34 -6.67 -0.36
C ILE A 10 -0.10 -6.19 1.07
N ALA A 11 -0.70 -5.06 1.44
CA ALA A 11 -0.36 -4.34 2.66
C ALA A 11 -1.52 -3.48 3.19
N GLY A 12 -1.38 -3.01 4.43
CA GLY A 12 -2.27 -2.00 5.01
C GLY A 12 -2.00 -0.60 4.43
N SER A 13 -3.03 0.24 4.47
CA SER A 13 -2.96 1.66 4.11
C SER A 13 -2.62 2.51 5.34
N ASP A 14 -1.51 3.24 5.26
CA ASP A 14 -1.07 4.25 6.23
C ASP A 14 -1.53 5.65 5.79
N SER A 15 -2.45 6.27 6.53
CA SER A 15 -2.90 7.65 6.25
C SER A 15 -1.79 8.71 6.37
N GLY A 16 -0.75 8.45 7.17
CA GLY A 16 0.43 9.32 7.30
C GLY A 16 1.37 9.23 6.10
N GLY A 17 1.24 8.18 5.29
CA GLY A 17 1.95 7.98 4.04
C GLY A 17 3.45 7.71 4.17
N GLY A 18 3.94 7.40 5.37
CA GLY A 18 5.34 7.09 5.65
C GLY A 18 5.66 5.60 5.56
N ALA A 19 4.64 4.74 5.71
CA ALA A 19 4.73 3.29 5.63
C ALA A 19 3.61 2.71 4.74
N GLY A 20 3.40 1.39 4.85
CA GLY A 20 2.31 0.67 4.18
C GLY A 20 2.31 0.82 2.67
N ILE A 21 1.13 0.68 2.07
CA ILE A 21 0.95 0.68 0.62
C ILE A 21 1.42 2.00 -0.03
N GLN A 22 1.36 3.10 0.71
CA GLN A 22 1.84 4.41 0.27
C GLN A 22 3.36 4.41 0.09
N ALA A 23 4.11 3.86 1.06
CA ALA A 23 5.57 3.77 0.96
C ALA A 23 6.01 2.79 -0.14
N ASP A 24 5.30 1.67 -0.27
CA ASP A 24 5.56 0.68 -1.32
C ASP A 24 5.39 1.29 -2.72
N LEU A 25 4.24 1.94 -2.98
CA LEU A 25 3.96 2.55 -4.29
C LEU A 25 4.90 3.71 -4.60
N LYS A 26 5.29 4.52 -3.60
CA LYS A 26 6.33 5.56 -3.76
C LYS A 26 7.67 4.95 -4.15
N THR A 27 8.03 3.83 -3.52
CA THR A 27 9.27 3.10 -3.82
C THR A 27 9.25 2.52 -5.22
N PHE A 28 8.14 1.88 -5.61
CA PHE A 28 7.96 1.35 -6.97
C PHE A 28 8.08 2.46 -8.02
N ALA A 29 7.42 3.59 -7.80
CA ALA A 29 7.51 4.74 -8.70
C ALA A 29 8.95 5.29 -8.80
N ALA A 30 9.65 5.43 -7.67
CA ALA A 30 11.04 5.88 -7.64
C ALA A 30 12.01 4.94 -8.38
N LEU A 31 11.68 3.65 -8.45
CA LEU A 31 12.45 2.63 -9.17
C LEU A 31 11.97 2.39 -10.61
N GLY A 32 11.03 3.20 -11.14
CA GLY A 32 10.51 3.04 -12.50
C GLY A 32 9.65 1.78 -12.70
N VAL A 33 9.05 1.27 -11.63
CA VAL A 33 8.18 0.08 -11.62
C VAL A 33 6.71 0.53 -11.60
N HIS A 34 5.86 -0.13 -12.40
CA HIS A 34 4.42 0.04 -12.30
C HIS A 34 3.90 -0.69 -11.05
N GLY A 35 3.58 0.08 -10.02
CA GLY A 35 3.05 -0.42 -8.76
C GLY A 35 1.55 -0.74 -8.82
N MET A 36 1.18 -1.89 -8.28
CA MET A 36 -0.20 -2.33 -8.05
C MET A 36 -0.40 -2.64 -6.57
N SER A 37 -1.63 -2.62 -6.09
CA SER A 37 -1.96 -2.79 -4.69
C SER A 37 -3.16 -3.70 -4.44
N ALA A 38 -3.09 -4.49 -3.36
CA ALA A 38 -4.22 -5.10 -2.69
C ALA A 38 -4.21 -4.64 -1.22
N ILE A 39 -5.21 -3.84 -0.83
CA ILE A 39 -5.28 -3.22 0.50
C ILE A 39 -5.89 -4.23 1.48
N THR A 40 -5.19 -4.53 2.58
CA THR A 40 -5.68 -5.47 3.61
C THR A 40 -6.37 -4.77 4.78
N SER A 41 -6.00 -3.52 5.06
CA SER A 41 -6.58 -2.71 6.13
C SER A 41 -6.38 -1.23 5.84
N VAL A 42 -7.17 -0.37 6.50
CA VAL A 42 -6.98 1.08 6.52
C VAL A 42 -6.68 1.50 7.94
N THR A 43 -5.61 2.26 8.12
CA THR A 43 -5.18 2.77 9.43
C THR A 43 -5.35 4.28 9.50
N ALA A 44 -5.84 4.78 10.63
CA ALA A 44 -5.67 6.18 11.02
C ALA A 44 -4.34 6.29 11.77
N GLN A 45 -3.26 6.50 11.02
CA GLN A 45 -1.89 6.45 11.48
C GLN A 45 -1.15 7.77 11.19
N ASN A 46 -0.21 8.12 12.08
CA ASN A 46 0.80 9.15 11.88
C ASN A 46 2.16 8.66 12.43
N THR A 47 3.16 9.54 12.49
CA THR A 47 4.53 9.19 12.93
C THR A 47 4.67 8.87 14.42
N VAL A 48 3.64 9.09 15.23
CA VAL A 48 3.67 8.91 16.69
C VAL A 48 2.81 7.74 17.13
N GLU A 49 1.67 7.51 16.48
CA GLU A 49 0.70 6.50 16.91
C GLU A 49 -0.19 5.99 15.77
N VAL A 50 -0.85 4.85 16.04
CA VAL A 50 -1.98 4.32 15.27
C VAL A 50 -3.23 4.44 16.13
N ARG A 51 -4.20 5.24 15.66
CA ARG A 51 -5.43 5.54 16.43
C ARG A 51 -6.56 4.56 16.15
N ALA A 52 -6.62 4.04 14.94
CA ALA A 52 -7.65 3.11 14.52
C ALA A 52 -7.15 2.23 13.38
N ILE A 53 -7.72 1.03 13.30
CA ILE A 53 -7.50 0.07 12.23
C ILE A 53 -8.88 -0.42 11.78
N HIS A 54 -9.10 -0.45 10.48
CA HIS A 54 -10.26 -1.06 9.86
C HIS A 54 -9.79 -2.11 8.87
N ASP A 55 -10.03 -3.39 9.19
CA ASP A 55 -9.65 -4.50 8.33
C ASP A 55 -10.63 -4.66 7.17
N ILE A 56 -10.08 -4.90 5.99
CA ILE A 56 -10.86 -5.17 4.79
C ILE A 56 -11.29 -6.64 4.82
N LEU A 57 -12.57 -6.90 4.52
CA LEU A 57 -13.10 -8.26 4.49
C LEU A 57 -12.31 -9.15 3.51
N PRO A 58 -11.99 -10.41 3.85
CA PRO A 58 -11.16 -11.28 3.02
C PRO A 58 -11.68 -11.45 1.59
N GLU A 59 -13.00 -11.46 1.38
CA GLU A 59 -13.64 -11.54 0.06
C GLU A 59 -13.37 -10.31 -0.82
N MET A 60 -13.10 -9.15 -0.23
CA MET A 60 -12.72 -7.95 -0.96
C MET A 60 -11.23 -7.96 -1.35
N VAL A 61 -10.40 -8.70 -0.62
CA VAL A 61 -8.96 -8.87 -0.92
C VAL A 61 -8.73 -9.99 -1.92
N ARG A 62 -9.57 -11.02 -1.91
CA ARG A 62 -9.55 -12.14 -2.86
C ARG A 62 -10.15 -11.68 -4.20
N THR A 63 -9.30 -11.13 -5.07
CA THR A 63 -9.60 -10.83 -6.48
C THR A 63 -9.79 -12.07 -7.33
#